data_AF-A0A5Q5BLD2-F1
#
_entry.id   AF-A0A5Q5BLD2-F1
#
_cell.length_a   1.000
_cell.length_b   1.000
_cell.length_c   1.000
_cell.angle_alpha   90.00
_cell.angle_beta   90.00
_cell.angle_gamma   90.00
#
_symmetry.space_group_name_H-M   'P 1'
#
loop_
_entity.id
_entity.type
_entity.pdbx_description
1 polymer ?
#
loop_
_entity_poly.entity_id
_entity_poly.type
_entity_poly.pdbx_seq_one_letter_code
_entity_poly.pdbx_strand_id
1 'polypeptide(L)'
;MPTKVPGAEDFVPDTRDVSILADAVQACRGCELYRDATQGVFGQGSANATVMFVGEQPGDQEDRAGEPFVGPAGRLLDKALVSAGIDRDGVYVTNAVKHFKFTLPERGKRRIHKTPSRTEVVACRPWLLAELDAVRPEVVVLLGATAAKALLGNDFRLTAHRGEVLALPPVTEPADLHVDPAVVVTAHPSSVLRGPAENRQQAFDALVEDLRVVARLMRGDRRQRRSRPK
;
A
#
# COMPACT_ATOMS: atom_id res chain seq x y z
N MET A 1 -30.04 6.88 -6.07
CA MET A 1 -29.20 7.96 -5.50
C MET A 1 -27.92 7.33 -5.00
N PRO A 2 -26.72 7.80 -5.36
CA PRO A 2 -25.49 7.22 -4.83
C PRO A 2 -25.49 7.44 -3.32
N THR A 3 -25.51 6.34 -2.57
CA THR A 3 -25.40 6.36 -1.10
C THR A 3 -24.12 7.08 -0.74
N LYS A 4 -24.24 8.14 0.07
CA LYS A 4 -23.08 8.86 0.60
C LYS A 4 -22.24 7.84 1.36
N VAL A 5 -21.05 7.56 0.85
CA VAL A 5 -20.12 6.62 1.49
C VAL A 5 -19.70 7.26 2.82
N PRO A 6 -19.97 6.62 3.97
CA PRO A 6 -19.77 7.25 5.28
C PRO A 6 -18.29 7.56 5.55
N GLY A 7 -17.38 6.78 4.96
CA GLY A 7 -15.95 6.85 5.29
C GLY A 7 -15.61 5.89 6.43
N ALA A 8 -14.32 5.61 6.62
CA ALA A 8 -13.84 4.66 7.61
C ALA A 8 -13.53 5.30 8.98
N GLU A 9 -13.63 6.62 9.11
CA GLU A 9 -13.19 7.40 10.28
C GLU A 9 -13.77 6.83 11.58
N ASP A 10 -15.07 6.57 11.64
CA ASP A 10 -15.75 6.05 12.84
C ASP A 10 -15.44 4.57 13.14
N PHE A 11 -14.78 3.87 12.22
CA PHE A 11 -14.39 2.46 12.39
C PHE A 11 -12.94 2.29 12.83
N VAL A 12 -12.13 3.35 12.76
CA VAL A 12 -10.73 3.33 13.17
C VAL A 12 -10.66 3.62 14.68
N PRO A 13 -10.23 2.66 15.52
CA PRO A 13 -10.04 2.94 16.94
C PRO A 13 -8.86 3.89 17.16
N ASP A 14 -8.95 4.72 18.20
CA ASP A 14 -7.86 5.60 18.64
C ASP A 14 -6.74 4.79 19.31
N THR A 15 -5.90 4.17 18.49
CA THR A 15 -4.77 3.34 18.92
C THR A 15 -3.70 3.26 17.83
N ARG A 16 -2.46 3.04 18.27
CA ARG A 16 -1.32 2.70 17.41
C ARG A 16 -0.98 1.21 17.42
N ASP A 17 -1.77 0.40 18.12
CA ASP A 17 -1.57 -1.04 18.11
C ASP A 17 -2.07 -1.64 16.80
N VAL A 18 -1.13 -2.10 15.98
CA VAL A 18 -1.40 -2.70 14.66
C VAL A 18 -2.35 -3.89 14.76
N SER A 19 -2.29 -4.68 15.83
CA SER A 19 -3.18 -5.82 16.01
C SER A 19 -4.62 -5.39 16.27
N ILE A 20 -4.82 -4.38 17.12
CA ILE A 20 -6.15 -3.82 17.39
C ILE A 20 -6.73 -3.19 16.11
N LEU A 21 -5.92 -2.49 15.32
CA LEU A 21 -6.33 -1.95 14.03
C LEU A 21 -6.71 -3.06 13.04
N ALA A 22 -5.92 -4.13 12.98
CA ALA A 22 -6.17 -5.28 12.11
C ALA A 22 -7.45 -6.05 12.49
N ASP A 23 -7.80 -6.13 13.76
CA ASP A 23 -9.06 -6.71 14.22
C ASP A 23 -10.25 -5.78 13.87
N ALA A 24 -10.09 -4.48 14.11
CA ALA A 24 -11.15 -3.50 13.88
C ALA A 24 -11.54 -3.36 12.41
N VAL A 25 -10.60 -3.55 11.46
CA VAL A 25 -10.90 -3.46 10.02
C VAL A 25 -11.97 -4.46 9.57
N GLN A 26 -12.12 -5.59 10.26
CA GLN A 26 -13.11 -6.63 9.93
C GLN A 26 -14.55 -6.14 10.12
N ALA A 27 -14.75 -5.21 11.05
CA ALA A 27 -16.03 -4.56 11.31
C ALA A 27 -16.28 -3.33 10.43
N CYS A 28 -15.30 -2.90 9.62
CA CYS A 28 -15.41 -1.69 8.82
C CYS A 28 -16.56 -1.77 7.82
N ARG A 29 -17.45 -0.78 7.86
CA ARG A 29 -18.55 -0.57 6.89
C ARG A 29 -18.45 0.79 6.19
N GLY A 30 -17.24 1.36 6.17
CA GLY A 30 -16.98 2.70 5.66
C GLY A 30 -17.22 2.88 4.16
N CYS A 31 -17.31 1.79 3.38
CA CYS A 31 -17.74 1.77 1.98
C CYS A 31 -18.38 0.44 1.61
N GLU A 32 -18.99 0.34 0.43
CA GLU A 32 -19.79 -0.84 0.02
C GLU A 32 -18.98 -2.12 -0.23
N LEU A 33 -17.65 -2.02 -0.31
CA LEU A 33 -16.79 -3.16 -0.69
C LEU A 33 -16.79 -4.32 0.31
N TYR A 34 -17.12 -4.08 1.58
CA TYR A 34 -17.21 -5.16 2.58
C TYR A 34 -18.28 -6.20 2.25
N ARG A 35 -19.30 -5.83 1.45
CA ARG A 35 -20.48 -6.68 1.21
C ARG A 35 -20.14 -7.93 0.41
N ASP A 36 -19.24 -7.79 -0.56
CA ASP A 36 -18.90 -8.85 -1.51
C ASP A 36 -17.52 -9.46 -1.26
N ALA A 37 -16.63 -8.74 -0.57
CA ALA A 37 -15.32 -9.24 -0.14
C ALA A 37 -15.49 -10.36 0.90
N THR A 38 -14.50 -11.25 1.01
CA THR A 38 -14.52 -12.31 2.03
C THR A 38 -14.26 -11.73 3.43
N GLN A 39 -13.31 -10.80 3.51
CA GLN A 39 -12.85 -10.19 4.75
C GLN A 39 -12.06 -8.90 4.46
N GLY A 40 -11.76 -8.13 5.50
CA GLY A 40 -10.79 -7.04 5.40
C GLY A 40 -9.37 -7.62 5.37
N VAL A 41 -8.53 -7.14 4.46
CA VAL A 41 -7.10 -7.49 4.40
C VAL A 41 -6.31 -6.27 4.86
N PHE A 42 -5.84 -6.34 6.11
CA PHE A 42 -5.01 -5.31 6.70
C PHE A 42 -3.55 -5.41 6.22
N GLY A 43 -2.70 -4.46 6.64
CA GLY A 43 -1.27 -4.56 6.39
C GLY A 43 -0.60 -5.61 7.29
N GLN A 44 0.58 -6.05 6.86
CA GLN A 44 1.37 -7.06 7.57
C GLN A 44 2.87 -6.75 7.47
N GLY A 45 3.60 -7.04 8.55
CA GLY A 45 5.04 -6.88 8.65
C GLY A 45 5.46 -6.43 10.04
N SER A 46 6.69 -5.95 10.17
CA SER A 46 7.18 -5.42 11.44
C SER A 46 6.44 -4.13 11.80
N ALA A 47 5.99 -4.01 13.06
CA ALA A 47 5.45 -2.75 13.60
C ALA A 47 6.51 -1.65 13.66
N ASN A 48 7.80 -2.00 13.62
CA ASN A 48 8.94 -1.08 13.56
C ASN A 48 9.60 -1.08 12.17
N ALA A 49 8.83 -1.36 11.11
CA ALA A 49 9.36 -1.41 9.76
C ALA A 49 9.95 -0.05 9.34
N THR A 50 11.15 -0.08 8.80
CA THR A 50 11.82 1.11 8.24
C THR A 50 11.13 1.58 6.96
N VAL A 51 10.54 0.65 6.20
CA VAL A 51 9.86 0.93 4.94
C VAL A 51 8.46 0.32 4.91
N MET A 52 7.49 1.12 4.45
CA MET A 52 6.13 0.67 4.17
C MET A 52 5.89 0.63 2.66
N PHE A 53 5.33 -0.46 2.14
CA PHE A 53 4.85 -0.56 0.76
C PHE A 53 3.34 -0.51 0.73
N VAL A 54 2.79 0.33 -0.16
CA VAL A 54 1.35 0.52 -0.30
C VAL A 54 0.93 0.14 -1.72
N GLY A 55 0.15 -0.93 -1.86
CA GLY A 55 -0.51 -1.35 -3.09
C GLY A 55 -1.89 -0.71 -3.31
N GLU A 56 -2.61 -1.21 -4.30
CA GLU A 56 -3.94 -0.70 -4.65
C GLU A 56 -5.04 -1.25 -3.72
N GLN A 57 -5.23 -2.57 -3.74
CA GLN A 57 -6.24 -3.30 -2.99
C GLN A 57 -5.85 -4.78 -2.92
N PRO A 58 -6.51 -5.60 -2.07
CA PRO A 58 -6.29 -7.03 -2.05
C PRO A 58 -6.75 -7.67 -3.37
N GLY A 59 -6.05 -8.71 -3.81
CA GLY A 59 -6.48 -9.54 -4.93
C GLY A 59 -7.30 -10.75 -4.48
N ASP A 60 -7.57 -11.64 -5.42
CA ASP A 60 -8.37 -12.85 -5.19
C ASP A 60 -7.75 -13.84 -4.19
N GLN A 61 -6.42 -13.90 -4.10
CA GLN A 61 -5.72 -14.77 -3.14
C GLN A 61 -5.62 -14.10 -1.78
N GLU A 62 -5.28 -12.82 -1.76
CA GLU A 62 -5.17 -11.98 -0.55
C GLU A 62 -6.50 -11.94 0.21
N ASP A 63 -7.61 -11.70 -0.49
CA ASP A 63 -8.93 -11.66 0.11
C ASP A 63 -9.34 -12.99 0.76
N ARG A 64 -8.91 -14.14 0.22
CA ARG A 64 -9.18 -15.44 0.86
C ARG A 64 -8.22 -15.75 2.01
N ALA A 65 -6.96 -15.31 1.88
CA ALA A 65 -5.93 -15.58 2.87
C ALA A 65 -6.02 -14.64 4.09
N GLY A 66 -6.56 -13.44 3.92
CA GLY A 66 -6.51 -12.39 4.95
C GLY A 66 -5.15 -11.66 4.98
N GLU A 67 -4.26 -11.95 4.03
CA GLU A 67 -2.87 -11.47 4.02
C GLU A 67 -2.55 -10.67 2.74
N PRO A 68 -1.90 -9.51 2.85
CA PRO A 68 -1.54 -8.70 1.68
C PRO A 68 -0.35 -9.31 0.91
N PHE A 69 -0.37 -9.19 -0.42
CA PHE A 69 0.73 -9.62 -1.30
C PHE A 69 1.12 -11.11 -1.16
N VAL A 70 0.15 -12.01 -1.01
CA VAL A 70 0.42 -13.47 -1.07
C VAL A 70 0.32 -14.07 -2.48
N GLY A 71 -0.31 -13.33 -3.40
CA GLY A 71 -0.52 -13.73 -4.79
C GLY A 71 0.71 -13.57 -5.70
N PRO A 72 0.53 -13.74 -7.02
CA PRO A 72 1.62 -13.62 -8.00
C PRO A 72 2.35 -12.27 -7.95
N ALA A 73 1.62 -11.17 -7.71
CA ALA A 73 2.20 -9.84 -7.61
C ALA A 73 3.12 -9.71 -6.38
N GLY A 74 2.72 -10.30 -5.25
CA GLY A 74 3.52 -10.34 -4.04
C GLY A 74 4.79 -11.16 -4.18
N ARG A 75 4.71 -12.35 -4.79
CA ARG A 75 5.90 -13.14 -5.12
C ARG A 75 6.88 -12.42 -6.04
N LEU A 76 6.38 -11.56 -6.94
CA LEU A 76 7.24 -10.70 -7.76
C LEU A 76 7.86 -9.58 -6.94
N LEU A 77 7.11 -8.96 -6.02
CA LEU A 77 7.62 -7.98 -5.08
C LEU A 77 8.74 -8.57 -4.22
N ASP A 78 8.57 -9.76 -3.65
CA ASP A 78 9.60 -10.44 -2.84
C ASP A 78 10.89 -10.64 -3.63
N LYS A 79 10.80 -11.10 -4.89
CA LYS A 79 11.96 -11.22 -5.79
C LYS A 79 12.64 -9.87 -6.05
N ALA A 80 11.86 -8.81 -6.20
CA ALA A 80 12.39 -7.47 -6.42
C ALA A 80 13.08 -6.92 -5.15
N LEU A 81 12.52 -7.16 -3.96
CA LEU A 81 13.14 -6.80 -2.67
C LEU A 81 14.50 -7.46 -2.50
N VAL A 82 14.59 -8.78 -2.73
CA VAL A 82 15.85 -9.53 -2.71
C VAL A 82 16.86 -8.95 -3.70
N SER A 83 16.43 -8.68 -4.94
CA SER A 83 17.31 -8.13 -6.00
C SER A 83 17.79 -6.70 -5.71
N ALA A 84 17.03 -5.95 -4.91
CA ALA A 84 17.38 -4.61 -4.44
C ALA A 84 18.22 -4.63 -3.15
N GLY A 85 18.36 -5.79 -2.49
CA GLY A 85 19.03 -5.93 -1.20
C GLY A 85 18.25 -5.30 -0.04
N ILE A 86 16.91 -5.36 -0.09
CA ILE A 86 16.02 -4.96 0.99
C ILE A 86 15.62 -6.21 1.77
N ASP A 87 15.87 -6.19 3.08
CA ASP A 87 15.50 -7.26 3.99
C ASP A 87 14.00 -7.20 4.32
N ARG A 88 13.30 -8.34 4.20
CA ARG A 88 11.85 -8.44 4.38
C ARG A 88 11.42 -8.15 5.82
N ASP A 89 12.29 -8.38 6.80
CA ASP A 89 12.02 -8.12 8.23
C ASP A 89 11.88 -6.61 8.53
N GLY A 90 12.50 -5.77 7.70
CA GLY A 90 12.40 -4.31 7.80
C GLY A 90 11.19 -3.71 7.08
N VAL A 91 10.29 -4.55 6.56
CA VAL A 91 9.22 -4.14 5.63
C VAL A 91 7.83 -4.37 6.23
N TYR A 92 6.98 -3.36 6.10
CA TYR A 92 5.53 -3.46 6.26
C TYR A 92 4.87 -3.34 4.87
N VAL A 93 3.90 -4.19 4.55
CA VAL A 93 3.17 -4.14 3.28
C VAL A 93 1.67 -4.01 3.52
N THR A 94 1.01 -3.14 2.76
CA THR A 94 -0.43 -2.89 2.88
C THR A 94 -1.01 -2.39 1.56
N ASN A 95 -2.30 -2.08 1.54
CA ASN A 95 -2.99 -1.52 0.36
C ASN A 95 -3.75 -0.25 0.69
N ALA A 96 -3.96 0.62 -0.29
CA ALA A 96 -4.76 1.83 -0.12
C ALA A 96 -6.24 1.54 0.23
N VAL A 97 -6.79 0.42 -0.26
CA VAL A 97 -8.13 -0.08 0.07
C VAL A 97 -8.00 -1.45 0.72
N LYS A 98 -8.83 -1.74 1.75
CA LYS A 98 -8.73 -2.96 2.57
C LYS A 98 -9.64 -4.11 2.16
N HIS A 99 -10.57 -3.89 1.23
CA HIS A 99 -11.50 -4.92 0.76
C HIS A 99 -11.34 -5.13 -0.74
N PHE A 100 -11.43 -6.39 -1.19
CA PHE A 100 -11.27 -6.72 -2.61
C PHE A 100 -12.50 -6.34 -3.41
N LYS A 101 -12.33 -5.41 -4.35
CA LYS A 101 -13.32 -5.08 -5.35
C LYS A 101 -13.18 -5.98 -6.57
N PHE A 102 -14.23 -6.73 -6.86
CA PHE A 102 -14.30 -7.58 -8.03
C PHE A 102 -15.68 -7.58 -8.67
N THR A 103 -15.75 -8.13 -9.88
CA THR A 103 -17.00 -8.53 -10.52
C THR A 103 -16.96 -10.03 -10.82
N LEU A 104 -18.15 -10.62 -10.91
CA LEU A 104 -18.32 -11.97 -11.43
C LEU A 104 -18.74 -11.87 -12.91
N PRO A 105 -18.15 -12.67 -13.82
CA PRO A 105 -18.62 -12.75 -15.19
C PRO A 105 -20.01 -13.38 -15.26
N GLU A 106 -20.74 -13.16 -16.35
CA GLU A 106 -22.07 -13.77 -16.59
C GLU A 106 -22.02 -15.32 -16.54
N ARG A 107 -20.87 -15.89 -16.94
CA ARG A 107 -20.60 -17.32 -16.87
C ARG A 107 -19.34 -17.60 -16.07
N GLY A 108 -19.48 -18.36 -14.99
CA GLY A 108 -18.39 -18.81 -14.14
C GLY A 108 -18.33 -18.11 -12.78
N LYS A 109 -17.41 -18.57 -11.94
CA LYS A 109 -17.24 -18.09 -10.55
C LYS A 109 -15.92 -17.35 -10.32
N ARG A 110 -15.18 -17.07 -11.39
CA ARG A 110 -13.88 -16.39 -11.29
C ARG A 110 -14.11 -14.93 -10.91
N ARG A 111 -13.46 -14.49 -9.84
CA ARG A 111 -13.47 -13.08 -9.42
C ARG A 111 -12.54 -12.27 -10.30
N ILE A 112 -13.09 -11.25 -10.95
CA ILE A 112 -12.36 -10.36 -11.86
C ILE A 112 -12.10 -9.05 -11.11
N HIS A 113 -10.84 -8.76 -10.83
CA HIS A 113 -10.43 -7.54 -10.16
C HIS A 113 -10.96 -6.28 -10.88
N LYS A 114 -11.50 -5.33 -10.11
CA LYS A 114 -11.91 -4.02 -10.62
C LYS A 114 -11.25 -2.92 -9.80
N THR A 115 -10.67 -1.91 -10.45
CA THR A 115 -9.99 -0.81 -9.74
C THR A 115 -10.95 -0.09 -8.78
N PRO A 116 -10.50 0.24 -7.55
CA PRO A 116 -11.29 1.01 -6.62
C PRO A 116 -11.64 2.39 -7.18
N SER A 117 -12.84 2.88 -6.88
CA SER A 117 -13.22 4.24 -7.23
C SER A 117 -12.50 5.24 -6.33
N ARG A 118 -12.40 6.50 -6.76
CA ARG A 118 -11.85 7.57 -5.91
C ARG A 118 -12.60 7.65 -4.57
N THR A 119 -13.91 7.52 -4.59
CA THR A 119 -14.73 7.53 -3.38
C THR A 119 -14.36 6.41 -2.42
N GLU A 120 -14.09 5.20 -2.92
CA GLU A 120 -13.63 4.07 -2.10
C GLU A 120 -12.22 4.30 -1.55
N VAL A 121 -11.31 4.85 -2.34
CA VAL A 121 -9.95 5.20 -1.88
C VAL A 121 -10.01 6.23 -0.77
N VAL A 122 -10.78 7.31 -0.95
CA VAL A 122 -10.95 8.33 0.09
C VAL A 122 -11.60 7.73 1.34
N ALA A 123 -12.65 6.92 1.17
CA ALA A 123 -13.34 6.29 2.30
C ALA A 123 -12.44 5.33 3.10
N CYS A 124 -11.47 4.67 2.45
CA CYS A 124 -10.55 3.74 3.12
C CYS A 124 -9.28 4.42 3.64
N ARG A 125 -9.02 5.67 3.25
CA ARG A 125 -7.83 6.45 3.63
C ARG A 125 -7.58 6.52 5.15
N PRO A 126 -8.60 6.63 6.04
CA PRO A 126 -8.38 6.62 7.49
C PRO A 126 -7.58 5.40 7.98
N TRP A 127 -7.81 4.22 7.42
CA TRP A 127 -7.02 3.02 7.76
C TRP A 127 -5.55 3.15 7.35
N LEU A 128 -5.27 3.70 6.17
CA LEU A 128 -3.91 3.90 5.71
C LEU A 128 -3.16 4.94 6.56
N LEU A 129 -3.85 6.01 6.98
CA LEU A 129 -3.28 7.00 7.89
C LEU A 129 -2.99 6.40 9.27
N ALA A 130 -3.89 5.58 9.79
CA ALA A 130 -3.67 4.85 11.05
C ALA A 130 -2.48 3.90 10.98
N GLU A 131 -2.29 3.19 9.87
CA GLU A 131 -1.09 2.36 9.66
C GLU A 131 0.19 3.19 9.58
N LEU A 132 0.16 4.35 8.90
CA LEU A 132 1.32 5.24 8.82
C LEU A 132 1.71 5.78 10.21
N ASP A 133 0.73 6.17 11.02
CA ASP A 133 0.96 6.66 12.39
C ASP A 133 1.38 5.55 13.37
N ALA A 134 0.88 4.32 13.18
CA ALA A 134 1.27 3.15 13.97
C ALA A 134 2.69 2.66 13.65
N VAL A 135 3.01 2.48 12.36
CA VAL A 135 4.27 1.90 11.90
C VAL A 135 5.41 2.93 11.90
N ARG A 136 5.09 4.20 11.62
CA ARG A 136 6.05 5.31 11.52
C ARG A 136 7.25 4.99 10.62
N PRO A 137 7.02 4.57 9.36
CA PRO A 137 8.11 4.23 8.45
C PRO A 137 8.95 5.48 8.12
N GLU A 138 10.22 5.27 7.80
CA GLU A 138 11.09 6.33 7.26
C GLU A 138 10.86 6.54 5.76
N VAL A 139 10.46 5.48 5.06
CA VAL A 139 10.19 5.50 3.62
C VAL A 139 8.83 4.85 3.33
N VAL A 140 8.01 5.51 2.53
CA VAL A 140 6.77 4.95 1.99
C VAL A 140 6.94 4.73 0.48
N VAL A 141 6.72 3.50 0.04
CA VAL A 141 6.79 3.11 -1.37
C VAL A 141 5.39 2.90 -1.91
N LEU A 142 4.98 3.75 -2.85
CA LEU A 142 3.66 3.73 -3.47
C LEU A 142 3.71 2.90 -4.75
N LEU A 143 3.10 1.72 -4.71
CA LEU A 143 3.08 0.74 -5.80
C LEU A 143 1.90 1.04 -6.75
N GLY A 144 2.18 1.80 -7.80
CA GLY A 144 1.22 2.15 -8.84
C GLY A 144 0.37 3.38 -8.55
N ALA A 145 -0.46 3.74 -9.53
CA ALA A 145 -1.16 5.02 -9.56
C ALA A 145 -2.21 5.18 -8.45
N THR A 146 -2.93 4.12 -8.09
CA THR A 146 -3.98 4.20 -7.06
C THR A 146 -3.39 4.47 -5.68
N ALA A 147 -2.32 3.76 -5.32
CA ALA A 147 -1.58 4.02 -4.08
C ALA A 147 -0.98 5.43 -4.06
N ALA A 148 -0.39 5.85 -5.19
CA ALA A 148 0.17 7.19 -5.34
C ALA A 148 -0.89 8.28 -5.09
N LYS A 149 -2.05 8.17 -5.74
CA LYS A 149 -3.15 9.13 -5.59
C LYS A 149 -3.80 9.13 -4.21
N ALA A 150 -3.75 8.02 -3.48
CA ALA A 150 -4.30 7.92 -2.14
C ALA A 150 -3.58 8.85 -1.15
N LEU A 151 -2.26 9.04 -1.31
CA LEU A 151 -1.43 9.86 -0.42
C LEU A 151 -0.98 11.19 -1.04
N LEU A 152 -0.71 11.23 -2.34
CA LEU A 152 -0.15 12.42 -3.02
C LEU A 152 -1.22 13.28 -3.72
N GLY A 153 -2.48 12.87 -3.64
CA GLY A 153 -3.60 13.59 -4.26
C GLY A 153 -3.92 13.14 -5.69
N ASN A 154 -5.11 13.53 -6.15
CA ASN A 154 -5.72 13.00 -7.37
C ASN A 154 -4.99 13.40 -8.66
N ASP A 155 -4.32 14.56 -8.66
CA ASP A 155 -3.65 15.11 -9.84
C ASP A 155 -2.24 14.54 -10.03
N PHE A 156 -1.80 13.65 -9.13
CA PHE A 156 -0.50 13.01 -9.21
C PHE A 156 -0.38 12.11 -10.45
N ARG A 157 0.74 12.26 -11.18
CA ARG A 157 1.05 11.51 -12.40
C ARG A 157 2.29 10.64 -12.18
N LEU A 158 2.08 9.34 -12.00
CA LEU A 158 3.14 8.34 -11.76
C LEU A 158 4.30 8.42 -12.76
N THR A 159 3.99 8.48 -14.06
CA THR A 159 5.01 8.44 -15.12
C THR A 159 5.92 9.66 -15.13
N ALA A 160 5.50 10.77 -14.51
CA ALA A 160 6.30 11.99 -14.43
C ALA A 160 7.29 12.00 -13.25
N HIS A 161 7.04 11.19 -12.21
CA HIS A 161 7.75 11.25 -10.93
C HIS A 161 8.36 9.91 -10.51
N ARG A 162 8.50 8.97 -11.45
CA ARG A 162 9.03 7.64 -11.16
C ARG A 162 10.50 7.72 -10.76
N GLY A 163 10.85 7.10 -9.63
CA GLY A 163 12.23 7.07 -9.13
C GLY A 163 12.67 8.35 -8.41
N GLU A 164 11.78 9.34 -8.29
CA GLU A 164 12.02 10.54 -7.48
C GLU A 164 11.75 10.24 -5.99
N VAL A 165 12.48 10.96 -5.13
CA VAL A 165 12.19 11.00 -3.70
C VAL A 165 11.35 12.24 -3.44
N LEU A 166 10.11 12.02 -3.04
CA LEU A 166 9.11 13.05 -2.77
C LEU A 166 8.89 13.19 -1.26
N ALA A 167 8.24 14.27 -0.86
CA ALA A 167 7.71 14.43 0.48
C ALA A 167 6.21 14.09 0.50
N LEU A 168 5.72 13.57 1.62
CA LEU A 168 4.29 13.43 1.84
C LEU A 168 3.67 14.84 2.00
N PRO A 169 2.58 15.19 1.28
CA PRO A 169 1.94 16.47 1.49
C PRO A 169 1.38 16.56 2.92
N PRO A 170 1.32 17.76 3.53
CA PRO A 170 0.70 17.95 4.84
C PRO A 170 -0.72 17.37 4.84
N VAL A 171 -1.00 16.45 5.75
CA VAL A 171 -2.35 15.89 5.93
C VAL A 171 -3.14 16.94 6.72
N THR A 172 -4.07 17.62 6.06
CA THR A 172 -4.76 18.76 6.67
C THR A 172 -5.92 18.39 7.59
N GLU A 173 -6.54 17.22 7.47
CA GLU A 173 -7.66 16.78 8.34
C GLU A 173 -7.99 15.27 8.16
N PRO A 174 -8.46 14.55 9.20
CA PRO A 174 -8.28 14.77 10.63
C PRO A 174 -7.35 13.69 11.17
N ALA A 175 -6.05 14.00 11.18
CA ALA A 175 -5.04 13.37 12.02
C ALA A 175 -3.78 14.20 11.76
N ASP A 176 -3.24 14.83 12.79
CA ASP A 176 -1.86 15.29 12.78
C ASP A 176 -0.99 14.07 12.52
N LEU A 177 -0.71 13.77 11.25
CA LEU A 177 0.13 12.64 10.91
C LEU A 177 1.53 12.99 11.43
N HIS A 178 1.93 12.40 12.55
CA HIS A 178 3.18 12.73 13.25
C HIS A 178 4.40 12.03 12.62
N VAL A 179 4.35 11.82 11.31
CA VAL A 179 5.40 11.18 10.52
C VAL A 179 5.64 11.97 9.25
N ASP A 180 6.91 12.08 8.86
CA ASP A 180 7.36 12.74 7.64
C ASP A 180 8.25 11.78 6.84
N PRO A 181 7.66 10.71 6.26
CA PRO A 181 8.42 9.74 5.50
C PRO A 181 8.85 10.30 4.15
N ALA A 182 10.01 9.87 3.67
CA ALA A 182 10.35 10.00 2.26
C ALA A 182 9.40 9.13 1.43
N VAL A 183 8.91 9.65 0.31
CA VAL A 183 7.98 8.93 -0.57
C VAL A 183 8.68 8.55 -1.87
N VAL A 184 8.61 7.28 -2.24
CA VAL A 184 9.08 6.77 -3.54
C VAL A 184 7.89 6.16 -4.28
N VAL A 185 7.75 6.48 -5.57
CA VAL A 185 6.65 5.94 -6.38
C VAL A 185 7.20 5.06 -7.49
N THR A 186 6.62 3.88 -7.66
CA THR A 186 7.05 2.89 -8.67
C THR A 186 5.85 2.17 -9.31
N ALA A 187 6.12 1.34 -10.31
CA ALA A 187 5.12 0.51 -10.95
C ALA A 187 4.59 -0.57 -9.98
N HIS A 188 3.29 -0.89 -10.08
CA HIS A 188 2.75 -1.99 -9.30
C HIS A 188 3.26 -3.34 -9.83
N PRO A 189 3.71 -4.29 -9.00
CA PRO A 189 4.25 -5.59 -9.44
C PRO A 189 3.36 -6.35 -10.43
N SER A 190 2.04 -6.21 -10.30
CA SER A 190 1.09 -6.82 -11.23
C SER A 190 1.13 -6.26 -12.65
N SER A 191 1.59 -5.02 -12.87
CA SER A 191 1.74 -4.48 -14.23
C SER A 191 2.87 -5.18 -14.99
N VAL A 192 3.93 -5.58 -14.28
CA VAL A 192 5.00 -6.42 -14.85
C VAL A 192 4.44 -7.75 -15.32
N LEU A 193 3.56 -8.39 -14.53
CA LEU A 193 2.95 -9.67 -14.88
C LEU A 193 1.94 -9.57 -16.04
N ARG A 194 1.19 -8.46 -16.11
CA ARG A 194 0.17 -8.24 -17.14
C ARG A 194 0.73 -7.69 -18.45
N GLY A 195 1.95 -7.17 -18.45
CA GLY A 195 2.61 -6.65 -19.65
C GLY A 195 3.00 -7.75 -20.65
N PRO A 196 3.34 -7.35 -21.90
CA PRO A 196 3.86 -8.24 -22.93
C PRO A 196 5.08 -9.03 -22.43
N ALA A 197 5.17 -10.30 -22.79
CA ALA A 197 6.18 -11.23 -22.25
C ALA A 197 7.61 -10.75 -22.49
N GLU A 198 7.85 -10.19 -23.67
CA GLU A 198 9.11 -9.62 -24.14
C GLU A 198 9.60 -8.43 -23.29
N ASN A 199 8.68 -7.69 -22.65
CA ASN A 199 9.00 -6.50 -21.87
C ASN A 199 9.04 -6.78 -20.36
N ARG A 200 8.68 -7.99 -19.90
CA ARG A 200 8.56 -8.28 -18.46
C ARG A 200 9.89 -8.17 -17.73
N GLN A 201 10.98 -8.61 -18.35
CA GLN A 201 12.30 -8.53 -17.73
C GLN A 201 12.72 -7.07 -17.56
N GLN A 202 12.59 -6.25 -18.61
CA GLN A 202 12.88 -4.82 -18.55
C GLN A 202 12.02 -4.12 -17.48
N ALA A 203 10.73 -4.43 -17.39
CA ALA A 203 9.85 -3.86 -16.39
C ALA A 203 10.20 -4.31 -14.96
N PHE A 204 10.66 -5.56 -14.79
CA PHE A 204 11.16 -6.06 -13.51
C PHE A 204 12.46 -5.35 -13.10
N ASP A 205 13.41 -5.23 -14.02
CA ASP A 205 14.69 -4.55 -13.76
C ASP A 205 14.47 -3.09 -13.37
N ALA A 206 13.55 -2.42 -14.07
CA ALA A 206 13.15 -1.07 -13.75
C ALA A 206 12.54 -0.99 -12.32
N LEU A 207 11.66 -1.91 -11.93
CA LEU A 207 11.13 -1.97 -10.56
C LEU A 207 12.28 -2.12 -9.55
N VAL A 208 13.24 -3.01 -9.80
CA VAL A 208 14.41 -3.20 -8.93
C VAL A 208 15.25 -1.93 -8.81
N GLU A 209 15.43 -1.17 -9.89
CA GLU A 209 16.14 0.12 -9.86
C GLU A 209 15.49 1.14 -8.93
N ASP A 210 14.15 1.25 -8.97
CA ASP A 210 13.41 2.12 -8.04
C ASP A 210 13.61 1.64 -6.59
N LEU A 211 13.56 0.33 -6.35
CA LEU A 211 13.80 -0.23 -5.02
C LEU A 211 15.24 -0.05 -4.53
N ARG A 212 16.23 0.06 -5.42
CA ARG A 212 17.60 0.43 -5.03
C ARG A 212 17.69 1.86 -4.52
N VAL A 213 16.82 2.78 -4.96
CA VAL A 213 16.69 4.12 -4.35
C VAL A 213 16.26 3.97 -2.89
N VAL A 214 15.24 3.17 -2.63
CA VAL A 214 14.74 2.87 -1.28
C VAL A 214 15.82 2.26 -0.40
N ALA A 215 16.55 1.26 -0.91
CA ALA A 215 17.66 0.64 -0.18
C ALA A 215 18.77 1.64 0.19
N ARG A 216 19.04 2.64 -0.66
CA ARG A 216 20.00 3.72 -0.36
C ARG A 216 19.49 4.64 0.75
N LEU A 217 18.21 5.02 0.73
CA LEU A 217 17.58 5.82 1.78
C LEU A 217 17.66 5.12 3.13
N MET A 218 17.29 3.82 3.19
CA MET A 218 17.37 3.01 4.40
C MET A 218 18.80 2.91 4.99
N ARG A 219 19.83 2.94 4.13
CA ARG A 219 21.25 2.93 4.57
C ARG A 219 21.72 4.31 5.03
N GLY A 220 21.25 5.37 4.38
CA GLY A 220 21.56 6.75 4.71
C GLY A 220 21.07 7.11 6.12
N ASP A 221 19.84 6.72 6.45
CA ASP A 221 19.26 7.02 7.77
C ASP A 221 19.93 6.22 8.90
N ARG A 222 20.21 4.93 8.67
CA ARG A 222 20.99 4.09 9.63
C ARG A 222 22.35 4.71 9.98
N ARG A 223 23.00 5.39 9.03
CA ARG A 223 24.27 6.10 9.30
C ARG A 223 24.04 7.35 10.14
N GLN A 224 23.02 8.14 9.86
CA GLN A 224 22.67 9.35 10.63
C GLN A 224 22.27 9.03 12.07
N ARG A 225 21.47 7.97 12.28
CA ARG A 225 21.07 7.49 13.62
C ARG A 225 22.25 7.01 14.46
N ARG A 226 23.24 6.34 13.84
CA ARG A 226 24.48 5.89 14.53
C ARG A 226 25.43 7.04 14.89
N SER A 227 25.33 8.18 14.21
CA SER A 227 26.17 9.35 14.45
C SER A 227 25.57 10.40 15.41
N ARG A 228 24.29 10.26 15.80
CA ARG A 228 23.68 11.14 16.80
C ARG A 228 24.20 10.77 18.20
N PRO A 229 24.80 11.70 18.97
CA PRO A 229 25.17 11.42 20.35
C PRO A 229 23.92 11.16 21.19
N LYS A 230 24.00 10.23 22.13
CA LYS A 230 22.94 9.87 23.09
C LYS A 230 22.50 11.07 23.92
#